data_AF-A0A353VZ22-F1
#
_entry.id   AF-A0A353VZ22-F1
#
_cell.length_a   1.000
_cell.length_b   1.000
_cell.length_c   1.000
_cell.angle_alpha   90.00
_cell.angle_beta   90.00
_cell.angle_gamma   90.00
#
_symmetry.space_group_name_H-M   'P 1'
#
loop_
_entity.id
_entity.type
_entity.pdbx_description
1 polymer ?
#
loop_
_entity_poly.entity_id
_entity_poly.type
_entity_poly.pdbx_seq_one_letter_code
_entity_poly.pdbx_strand_id
1 'polypeptide(L)'
;MGELKVKDSTSFCSSFIQHYFKNGLGGGWTKRDVDVLVFFLLLQDGIYNLPNDIFKACRELKLSEAKIRRLYQDAQIRYIQYSEEEAKKRFIEVIESGAIEMKKGKLTFTIREPLLRQYFEEWVANEQGFTDTSFNKNLVTLSIDTFTRVLDHLANPDLSVDTIKKDLKEKEKIEIHQEPNDRQSLIRMFVEEFVKSAGKESGAWSIRAIAFTLRSMILG
;
A
#
# COMPACT_ATOMS: atom_id res chain seq x y z
N MET A 1 -33.59 -6.79 1.44
CA MET A 1 -32.42 -5.88 1.44
C MET A 1 -32.35 -5.27 2.83
N GLY A 2 -31.25 -5.46 3.55
CA GLY A 2 -31.13 -5.01 4.94
C GLY A 2 -30.86 -3.51 5.04
N GLU A 3 -31.40 -2.87 6.07
CA GLU A 3 -31.00 -1.52 6.46
C GLU A 3 -29.53 -1.52 6.87
N LEU A 4 -28.77 -0.51 6.42
CA LEU A 4 -27.41 -0.28 6.88
C LEU A 4 -27.47 0.06 8.37
N LYS A 5 -26.86 -0.78 9.22
CA LYS A 5 -26.79 -0.56 10.66
C LYS A 5 -25.37 -0.22 11.07
N VAL A 6 -25.19 0.98 11.61
CA VAL A 6 -23.96 1.37 12.32
C VAL A 6 -23.83 0.56 13.61
N LYS A 7 -22.60 0.19 13.98
CA LYS A 7 -22.33 -0.62 15.17
C LYS A 7 -22.52 0.20 16.44
N ASP A 8 -21.96 1.42 16.47
CA ASP A 8 -22.13 2.36 17.57
C ASP A 8 -22.74 3.68 17.07
N SER A 9 -24.07 3.77 17.13
CA SER A 9 -24.79 4.97 16.71
C SER A 9 -24.46 6.20 17.53
N THR A 10 -24.13 6.04 18.82
CA THR A 10 -23.88 7.16 19.72
C THR A 10 -22.53 7.79 19.40
N SER A 11 -21.50 6.95 19.25
CA SER A 11 -20.17 7.39 18.83
C SER A 11 -20.20 8.00 17.43
N PHE A 12 -20.86 7.33 16.47
CA PHE A 12 -21.00 7.82 15.10
C PHE A 12 -21.63 9.24 15.06
N CYS A 13 -22.78 9.43 15.73
CA CYS A 13 -23.46 10.72 15.77
C CYS A 13 -22.63 11.79 16.47
N SER A 14 -21.95 11.44 17.57
CA SER A 14 -21.09 12.37 18.30
C SER A 14 -19.93 12.84 17.43
N SER A 15 -19.24 11.92 16.74
CA SER A 15 -18.15 12.25 15.81
C SER A 15 -18.66 13.06 14.62
N PHE A 16 -19.83 12.72 14.06
CA PHE A 16 -20.44 13.49 12.98
C PHE A 16 -20.65 14.96 13.38
N ILE A 17 -21.29 15.18 14.54
CA ILE A 17 -21.54 16.52 15.08
C ILE A 17 -20.20 17.24 15.28
N GLN A 18 -19.25 16.64 15.99
CA GLN A 18 -17.94 17.27 16.24
C GLN A 18 -17.23 17.71 14.95
N HIS A 19 -17.20 16.85 13.93
CA HIS A 19 -16.58 17.19 12.65
C HIS A 19 -17.37 18.24 11.87
N TYR A 20 -18.69 18.11 11.81
CA TYR A 20 -19.57 19.02 11.09
C TYR A 20 -19.46 20.45 11.63
N PHE A 21 -19.37 20.60 12.95
CA PHE A 21 -19.28 21.89 13.62
C PHE A 21 -17.85 22.46 13.73
N LYS A 22 -16.81 21.72 13.34
CA LYS A 22 -15.39 22.15 13.49
C LYS A 22 -15.10 23.52 12.86
N ASN A 23 -15.80 23.86 11.77
CA ASN A 23 -15.65 25.14 11.06
C ASN A 23 -16.83 26.12 11.30
N GLY A 24 -17.70 25.85 12.27
CA GLY A 24 -18.90 26.63 12.56
C GLY A 24 -20.07 26.41 11.60
N LEU A 25 -21.29 26.78 12.04
CA LEU A 25 -22.48 26.77 11.18
C LEU A 25 -22.41 27.94 10.18
N GLY A 26 -22.61 27.65 8.89
CA GLY A 26 -22.48 28.62 7.80
C GLY A 26 -21.17 28.51 7.00
N GLY A 27 -20.22 27.71 7.48
CA GLY A 27 -18.96 27.40 6.80
C GLY A 27 -19.13 26.42 5.65
N GLY A 28 -19.88 26.77 4.60
CA GLY A 28 -19.70 26.24 3.24
C GLY A 28 -19.73 24.73 3.00
N TRP A 29 -20.23 23.89 3.92
CA TRP A 29 -20.32 22.44 3.70
C TRP A 29 -21.16 22.15 2.45
N THR A 30 -20.52 21.62 1.41
CA THR A 30 -21.25 21.13 0.25
C THR A 30 -21.82 19.75 0.56
N LYS A 31 -22.81 19.31 -0.23
CA LYS A 31 -23.31 17.92 -0.16
C LYS A 31 -22.16 16.91 -0.24
N ARG A 32 -21.17 17.18 -1.08
CA ARG A 32 -20.00 16.32 -1.25
C ARG A 32 -19.20 16.21 0.04
N ASP A 33 -18.99 17.31 0.76
CA ASP A 33 -18.21 17.30 1.99
C ASP A 33 -18.90 16.46 3.08
N VAL A 34 -20.22 16.56 3.16
CA VAL A 34 -21.03 15.72 4.06
C VAL A 34 -20.97 14.26 3.65
N ASP A 35 -21.09 13.94 2.35
CA ASP A 35 -20.97 12.55 1.85
C ASP A 35 -19.60 11.95 2.20
N VAL A 36 -18.51 12.72 2.07
CA VAL A 36 -17.15 12.26 2.43
C VAL A 36 -17.03 12.06 3.94
N LEU A 37 -17.56 12.96 4.77
CA LEU A 37 -17.54 12.82 6.23
C LEU A 37 -18.31 11.58 6.68
N VAL A 38 -19.54 11.40 6.19
CA VAL A 38 -20.35 10.20 6.49
C VAL A 38 -19.59 8.95 6.05
N PHE A 39 -19.02 8.94 4.85
CA PHE A 39 -18.26 7.80 4.36
C PHE A 39 -17.05 7.47 5.25
N PHE A 40 -16.29 8.49 5.67
CA PHE A 40 -15.19 8.33 6.62
C PHE A 40 -15.66 7.68 7.93
N LEU A 41 -16.76 8.14 8.52
CA LEU A 41 -17.29 7.58 9.76
C LEU A 41 -17.74 6.13 9.60
N LEU A 42 -18.26 5.73 8.43
CA LEU A 42 -18.59 4.32 8.15
C LEU A 42 -17.34 3.43 8.07
N LEU A 43 -16.20 3.97 7.61
CA LEU A 43 -14.91 3.29 7.65
C LEU A 43 -14.42 3.15 9.10
N GLN A 44 -14.53 4.22 9.90
CA GLN A 44 -14.12 4.22 11.30
C GLN A 44 -14.96 3.26 12.17
N ASP A 45 -16.26 3.16 11.91
CA ASP A 45 -17.16 2.17 12.54
C ASP A 45 -16.87 0.72 12.06
N GLY A 46 -16.00 0.57 11.04
CA GLY A 46 -15.57 -0.72 10.50
C GLY A 46 -16.69 -1.46 9.77
N ILE A 47 -17.64 -0.73 9.18
CA ILE A 47 -18.68 -1.32 8.30
C ILE A 47 -18.07 -1.80 6.99
N TYR A 48 -17.08 -1.03 6.50
CA TYR A 48 -16.29 -1.33 5.32
C TYR A 48 -14.81 -1.29 5.65
N ASN A 49 -14.09 -2.34 5.25
CA ASN A 49 -12.64 -2.37 5.20
C ASN A 49 -12.19 -2.14 3.75
N LEU A 50 -11.99 -0.88 3.37
CA LEU A 50 -11.51 -0.54 2.03
C LEU A 50 -9.98 -0.72 1.93
N PRO A 51 -9.47 -1.16 0.76
CA PRO A 51 -10.16 -1.30 -0.53
C PRO A 51 -10.82 -2.67 -0.77
N ASN A 52 -10.82 -3.57 0.21
CA ASN A 52 -11.34 -4.94 0.06
C ASN A 52 -12.87 -4.96 -0.12
N ASP A 53 -13.59 -4.07 0.55
CA ASP A 53 -15.06 -4.03 0.56
C ASP A 53 -15.69 -3.11 -0.51
N ILE A 54 -14.97 -2.73 -1.56
CA ILE A 54 -15.50 -1.82 -2.60
C ILE A 54 -16.82 -2.34 -3.19
N PHE A 55 -16.88 -3.63 -3.54
CA PHE A 55 -18.08 -4.23 -4.12
C PHE A 55 -19.27 -4.18 -3.15
N LYS A 56 -19.02 -4.53 -1.87
CA LYS A 56 -20.03 -4.47 -0.80
C LYS A 56 -20.56 -3.03 -0.64
N ALA A 57 -19.66 -2.05 -0.54
CA ALA A 57 -20.02 -0.65 -0.42
C ALA A 57 -20.82 -0.14 -1.63
N CYS A 58 -20.50 -0.55 -2.85
CA CYS A 58 -21.28 -0.20 -4.04
C CYS A 58 -22.74 -0.67 -3.94
N ARG A 59 -22.95 -1.91 -3.49
CA ARG A 59 -24.28 -2.52 -3.39
C ARG A 59 -25.12 -1.92 -2.27
N GLU A 60 -24.52 -1.70 -1.11
CA GLU A 60 -25.22 -1.19 0.08
C GLU A 60 -25.49 0.30 -0.01
N LEU A 61 -24.51 1.09 -0.47
CA LEU A 61 -24.64 2.55 -0.62
C LEU A 61 -25.29 2.96 -1.96
N LYS A 62 -25.52 1.99 -2.86
CA LYS A 62 -26.11 2.21 -4.20
C LYS A 62 -25.32 3.22 -5.03
N LEU A 63 -24.00 3.13 -4.97
CA LEU A 63 -23.07 3.99 -5.68
C LEU A 63 -22.26 3.17 -6.68
N SER A 64 -21.88 3.79 -7.79
CA SER A 64 -20.89 3.22 -8.72
C SER A 64 -19.53 3.10 -8.04
N GLU A 65 -18.71 2.13 -8.45
CA GLU A 65 -17.33 1.96 -7.98
C GLU A 65 -16.50 3.24 -8.09
N ALA A 66 -16.64 4.00 -9.18
CA ALA A 66 -15.95 5.27 -9.36
C ALA A 66 -16.26 6.28 -8.24
N LYS A 67 -17.52 6.33 -7.77
CA LYS A 67 -17.94 7.20 -6.67
C LYS A 67 -17.39 6.72 -5.33
N ILE A 68 -17.46 5.42 -5.05
CA ILE A 68 -16.89 4.83 -3.81
C ILE A 68 -15.39 5.11 -3.72
N ARG A 69 -14.64 4.86 -4.80
CA ARG A 69 -13.20 5.14 -4.85
C ARG A 69 -12.88 6.61 -4.64
N ARG A 70 -13.71 7.51 -5.19
CA ARG A 70 -13.52 8.95 -5.02
C ARG A 70 -13.83 9.40 -3.59
N LEU A 71 -14.88 8.86 -2.97
CA LEU A 71 -15.17 9.12 -1.55
C LEU A 71 -14.05 8.60 -0.65
N TYR A 72 -13.52 7.41 -0.95
CA TYR A 72 -12.40 6.85 -0.20
C TYR A 72 -11.13 7.70 -0.32
N GLN A 73 -10.79 8.15 -1.53
CA GLN A 73 -9.66 9.06 -1.75
C GLN A 73 -9.84 10.39 -1.01
N ASP A 74 -11.03 11.01 -1.11
CA ASP A 74 -11.32 12.27 -0.42
C ASP A 74 -11.27 12.09 1.11
N ALA A 75 -11.77 10.96 1.62
CA ALA A 75 -11.71 10.61 3.04
C ALA A 75 -10.27 10.41 3.51
N GLN A 76 -9.42 9.77 2.70
CA GLN A 76 -8.00 9.63 2.99
C GLN A 76 -7.34 11.00 3.13
N ILE A 77 -7.42 11.84 2.09
CA ILE A 77 -6.77 13.15 2.10
C ILE A 77 -7.22 14.04 3.27
N ARG A 78 -8.50 13.99 3.64
CA ARG A 78 -9.08 14.92 4.63
C ARG A 78 -9.05 14.42 6.07
N TYR A 79 -9.16 13.11 6.27
CA TYR A 79 -9.43 12.53 7.59
C TYR A 79 -8.51 11.35 7.95
N ILE A 80 -7.86 10.69 6.97
CA ILE A 80 -6.97 9.55 7.22
C ILE A 80 -5.58 9.88 6.69
N GLN A 81 -4.69 10.31 7.57
CA GLN A 81 -3.29 10.55 7.21
C GLN A 81 -2.45 9.33 7.58
N TYR A 82 -1.51 8.98 6.70
CA TYR A 82 -0.44 8.05 7.04
C TYR A 82 0.76 8.83 7.55
N SER A 83 1.47 8.27 8.52
CA SER A 83 2.87 8.62 8.68
C SER A 83 3.68 7.91 7.60
N GLU A 84 4.91 8.36 7.37
CA GLU A 84 5.84 7.68 6.46
C GLU A 84 6.03 6.20 6.86
N GLU A 85 6.09 5.90 8.17
CA GLU A 85 6.23 4.52 8.65
C GLU A 85 4.99 3.66 8.35
N GLU A 86 3.78 4.20 8.49
CA GLU A 86 2.55 3.47 8.15
C GLU A 86 2.45 3.21 6.64
N ALA A 87 2.85 4.18 5.81
CA ALA A 87 2.91 4.00 4.37
C ALA A 87 3.90 2.89 4.00
N LYS A 88 5.11 2.89 4.58
CA LYS A 88 6.12 1.82 4.40
C LYS A 88 5.58 0.45 4.78
N LYS A 89 4.92 0.34 5.94
CA LYS A 89 4.31 -0.91 6.42
C LYS A 89 3.25 -1.45 5.45
N ARG A 90 2.33 -0.60 5.00
CA ARG A 90 1.30 -0.98 4.03
C ARG A 90 1.88 -1.36 2.67
N PHE A 91 2.94 -0.67 2.24
CA PHE A 91 3.65 -1.03 1.02
C PHE A 91 4.26 -2.42 1.13
N ILE A 92 4.90 -2.75 2.25
CA ILE A 92 5.40 -4.11 2.50
C ILE A 92 4.26 -5.12 2.37
N GLU A 93 3.11 -4.90 3.02
CA GLU A 93 1.93 -5.78 2.93
C GLU A 93 1.47 -6.03 1.48
N VAL A 94 1.54 -5.01 0.61
CA VAL A 94 1.28 -5.18 -0.83
C VAL A 94 2.28 -6.14 -1.46
N ILE A 95 3.57 -6.01 -1.16
CA ILE A 95 4.61 -6.91 -1.67
C ILE A 95 4.45 -8.33 -1.09
N GLU A 96 4.14 -8.47 0.21
CA GLU A 96 3.94 -9.79 0.85
C GLU A 96 2.71 -10.52 0.29
N SER A 97 1.74 -9.80 -0.27
CA SER A 97 0.57 -10.40 -0.93
C SER A 97 0.95 -11.26 -2.15
N GLY A 98 2.15 -11.06 -2.71
CA GLY A 98 2.71 -11.86 -3.79
C GLY A 98 2.07 -11.65 -5.16
N ALA A 99 1.15 -10.68 -5.31
CA ALA A 99 0.50 -10.36 -6.58
C ALA A 99 1.40 -9.48 -7.47
N ILE A 100 2.57 -10.00 -7.85
CA ILE A 100 3.57 -9.29 -8.65
C ILE A 100 3.91 -10.10 -9.90
N GLU A 101 3.81 -9.44 -11.06
CA GLU A 101 4.15 -10.00 -12.36
C GLU A 101 5.39 -9.32 -12.94
N MET A 102 6.20 -10.08 -13.66
CA MET A 102 7.31 -9.53 -14.44
C MET A 102 7.07 -9.77 -15.93
N LYS A 103 7.25 -8.70 -16.73
CA LYS A 103 7.24 -8.82 -18.18
C LYS A 103 8.27 -7.89 -18.80
N LYS A 104 9.19 -8.45 -19.61
CA LYS A 104 10.20 -7.70 -20.39
C LYS A 104 11.03 -6.71 -19.54
N GLY A 105 11.52 -7.15 -18.37
CA GLY A 105 12.35 -6.31 -17.47
C GLY A 105 11.58 -5.25 -16.68
N LYS A 106 10.25 -5.29 -16.70
CA LYS A 106 9.38 -4.46 -15.87
C LYS A 106 8.68 -5.30 -14.82
N LEU A 107 8.58 -4.74 -13.62
CA LEU A 107 7.80 -5.25 -12.50
C LEU A 107 6.41 -4.61 -12.53
N THR A 108 5.36 -5.40 -12.35
CA THR A 108 3.97 -4.95 -12.31
C THR A 108 3.29 -5.50 -11.06
N PHE A 109 2.67 -4.65 -10.27
CA PHE A 109 1.88 -5.08 -9.10
C PHE A 109 0.70 -4.16 -8.87
N THR A 110 -0.18 -4.51 -7.93
CA THR A 110 -1.42 -3.76 -7.70
C THR A 110 -1.38 -3.00 -6.38
N ILE A 111 -1.44 -1.66 -6.44
CA ILE A 111 -1.75 -0.82 -5.27
C ILE A 111 -3.20 -0.36 -5.38
N ARG A 112 -4.08 -0.89 -4.53
CA ARG A 112 -5.52 -0.56 -4.55
C ARG A 112 -5.87 0.67 -3.72
N GLU A 113 -5.02 1.01 -2.75
CA GLU A 113 -5.21 2.15 -1.84
C GLU A 113 -4.73 3.45 -2.50
N PRO A 114 -5.61 4.45 -2.72
CA PRO A 114 -5.24 5.70 -3.37
C PRO A 114 -4.11 6.45 -2.66
N LEU A 115 -4.17 6.57 -1.33
CA LEU A 115 -3.14 7.28 -0.56
C LEU A 115 -1.79 6.56 -0.62
N LEU A 116 -1.76 5.24 -0.40
CA LEU A 116 -0.52 4.46 -0.52
C LEU A 116 0.11 4.59 -1.91
N ARG A 117 -0.73 4.68 -2.94
CA ARG A 117 -0.25 4.90 -4.31
C ARG A 117 0.43 6.26 -4.47
N GLN A 118 -0.08 7.32 -3.84
CA GLN A 118 0.56 8.64 -3.87
C GLN A 118 1.92 8.61 -3.19
N TYR A 119 2.04 7.96 -2.03
CA TYR A 119 3.34 7.75 -1.36
C TYR A 119 4.31 7.00 -2.28
N PHE A 120 3.85 5.92 -2.91
CA PHE A 120 4.71 5.15 -3.81
C PHE A 120 5.15 5.95 -5.05
N GLU A 121 4.26 6.75 -5.63
CA GLU A 121 4.60 7.62 -6.76
C GLU A 121 5.62 8.70 -6.36
N GLU A 122 5.52 9.26 -5.15
CA GLU A 122 6.50 10.19 -4.60
C GLU A 122 7.88 9.53 -4.38
N TRP A 123 7.91 8.32 -3.80
CA TRP A 123 9.16 7.56 -3.64
C TRP A 123 9.83 7.27 -4.99
N VAL A 124 9.05 6.92 -6.01
CA VAL A 124 9.56 6.71 -7.37
C VAL A 124 10.10 8.02 -7.96
N ALA A 125 9.39 9.14 -7.77
CA ALA A 125 9.80 10.45 -8.29
C ALA A 125 11.11 10.94 -7.65
N ASN A 126 11.29 10.74 -6.35
CA ASN A 126 12.53 11.06 -5.63
C ASN A 126 13.75 10.33 -6.22
N GLU A 127 13.54 9.12 -6.74
CA GLU A 127 14.56 8.30 -7.41
C GLU A 127 14.64 8.52 -8.94
N GLN A 128 14.07 9.63 -9.42
CA GLN A 128 13.98 10.04 -10.82
C GLN A 128 13.39 8.95 -11.73
N GLY A 129 12.53 8.11 -11.17
CA GLY A 129 11.82 7.06 -11.89
C GLY A 129 10.47 7.52 -12.43
N PHE A 130 9.79 6.61 -13.13
CA PHE A 130 8.41 6.80 -13.54
C PHE A 130 7.66 5.47 -13.49
N THR A 131 6.34 5.54 -13.31
CA THR A 131 5.44 4.39 -13.37
C THR A 131 4.56 4.48 -14.62
N ASP A 132 4.23 3.33 -15.21
CA ASP A 132 3.24 3.20 -16.27
C ASP A 132 1.92 2.67 -15.68
N THR A 133 0.83 3.36 -16.02
CA THR A 133 -0.52 3.13 -15.45
C THR A 133 -1.59 3.00 -16.55
N SER A 134 -1.17 2.77 -17.79
CA SER A 134 -1.94 2.97 -19.03
C SER A 134 -3.23 2.15 -19.20
N PHE A 135 -3.52 1.15 -18.36
CA PHE A 135 -4.75 0.32 -18.47
C PHE A 135 -5.55 0.18 -17.18
N ASN A 136 -4.92 0.29 -16.02
CA ASN A 136 -5.59 0.19 -14.74
C ASN A 136 -4.85 1.07 -13.74
N LYS A 137 -5.57 2.03 -13.17
CA LYS A 137 -5.02 2.95 -12.17
C LYS A 137 -4.54 2.25 -10.89
N ASN A 138 -4.91 1.01 -10.64
CA ASN A 138 -4.37 0.28 -9.50
C ASN A 138 -3.12 -0.54 -9.88
N LEU A 139 -2.87 -0.76 -11.18
CA LEU A 139 -1.66 -1.42 -11.65
C LEU A 139 -0.53 -0.39 -11.72
N VAL A 140 0.57 -0.74 -11.08
CA VAL A 140 1.80 0.03 -11.06
C VAL A 140 2.85 -0.79 -11.78
N THR A 141 3.38 -0.24 -12.87
CA THR A 141 4.45 -0.87 -13.65
C THR A 141 5.68 0.01 -13.66
N LEU A 142 6.86 -0.54 -13.34
CA LEU A 142 8.13 0.18 -13.38
C LEU A 142 9.29 -0.75 -13.75
N SER A 143 10.45 -0.19 -14.08
CA SER A 143 11.66 -1.00 -14.31
C SER A 143 12.16 -1.63 -13.01
N ILE A 144 12.86 -2.76 -13.13
CA ILE A 144 13.55 -3.39 -12.00
C ILE A 144 14.52 -2.40 -11.35
N ASP A 145 15.29 -1.65 -12.15
CA ASP A 145 16.27 -0.69 -11.63
C ASP A 145 15.62 0.41 -10.79
N THR A 146 14.48 0.96 -11.23
CA THR A 146 13.74 1.96 -10.45
C THR A 146 13.20 1.35 -9.17
N PHE A 147 12.67 0.13 -9.23
CA PHE A 147 12.17 -0.56 -8.05
C PHE A 147 13.28 -0.81 -7.01
N THR A 148 14.46 -1.26 -7.46
CA THR A 148 15.64 -1.44 -6.59
C THR A 148 16.06 -0.13 -5.92
N ARG A 149 16.09 0.99 -6.64
CA ARG A 149 16.41 2.31 -6.04
C ARG A 149 15.38 2.74 -5.01
N VAL A 150 14.09 2.54 -5.28
CA VAL A 150 13.02 2.83 -4.31
C VAL A 150 13.19 2.00 -3.04
N LEU A 151 13.47 0.70 -3.17
CA LEU A 151 13.70 -0.15 -2.00
C LEU A 151 14.93 0.29 -1.20
N ASP A 152 16.00 0.71 -1.88
CA ASP A 152 17.20 1.22 -1.22
C ASP A 152 16.95 2.54 -0.49
N HIS A 153 16.16 3.44 -1.09
CA HIS A 153 15.72 4.68 -0.45
C HIS A 153 14.90 4.42 0.82
N LEU A 154 14.00 3.43 0.79
CA LEU A 154 13.09 3.14 1.90
C LEU A 154 13.76 2.39 3.04
N ALA A 155 14.82 1.65 2.76
CA ALA A 155 15.49 0.82 3.75
C ALA A 155 16.23 1.66 4.81
N ASN A 156 16.24 1.18 6.04
CA ASN A 156 16.84 1.85 7.19
C ASN A 156 18.36 2.02 6.96
N PRO A 157 18.89 3.25 6.89
CA PRO A 157 20.31 3.50 6.65
C PRO A 157 21.23 2.87 7.70
N ASP A 158 20.74 2.68 8.93
CA ASP A 158 21.52 2.13 10.05
C ASP A 158 21.56 0.59 10.05
N LEU A 159 20.78 -0.05 9.17
CA LEU A 159 20.75 -1.51 9.11
C LEU A 159 22.00 -2.06 8.43
N SER A 160 22.77 -2.86 9.18
CA SER A 160 23.99 -3.46 8.65
C SER A 160 23.69 -4.52 7.57
N VAL A 161 24.56 -4.54 6.55
CA VAL A 161 24.61 -5.56 5.50
C VAL A 161 24.67 -6.98 6.09
N ASP A 162 25.34 -7.14 7.24
CA ASP A 162 25.48 -8.43 7.91
C ASP A 162 24.19 -8.90 8.59
N THR A 163 23.39 -7.97 9.14
CA THR A 163 22.06 -8.26 9.67
C THR A 163 21.15 -8.80 8.57
N ILE A 164 21.15 -8.13 7.41
CA ILE A 164 20.39 -8.55 6.23
C ILE A 164 20.83 -9.94 5.75
N LYS A 165 22.15 -10.18 5.67
CA LYS A 165 22.71 -11.48 5.27
C LYS A 165 22.33 -12.60 6.23
N LYS A 166 22.30 -12.31 7.54
CA LYS A 166 21.89 -13.28 8.57
C LYS A 166 20.42 -13.66 8.41
N ASP A 167 19.54 -12.66 8.25
CA ASP A 167 18.10 -12.88 8.04
C ASP A 167 17.82 -13.72 6.78
N LEU A 168 18.58 -13.52 5.71
CA LEU A 168 18.49 -14.31 4.48
C LEU A 168 18.99 -15.76 4.67
N LYS A 169 20.16 -15.94 5.31
CA LYS A 169 20.78 -17.26 5.54
C LYS A 169 19.99 -18.14 6.51
N GLU A 170 19.37 -17.55 7.53
CA GLU A 170 18.59 -18.30 8.53
C GLU A 170 17.26 -18.82 7.98
N LYS A 171 16.72 -18.18 6.93
CA LYS A 171 15.36 -18.46 6.44
C LYS A 171 15.28 -19.23 5.13
N GLU A 172 16.29 -19.17 4.26
CA GLU A 172 16.37 -20.03 3.08
C GLU A 172 17.82 -20.43 2.72
N LYS A 173 18.00 -21.66 2.22
CA LYS A 173 19.22 -22.14 1.56
C LYS A 173 19.41 -21.48 0.18
N ILE A 174 19.38 -20.15 0.10
CA ILE A 174 19.68 -19.42 -1.14
C ILE A 174 21.18 -19.59 -1.39
N GLU A 175 21.55 -20.29 -2.45
CA GLU A 175 22.95 -20.38 -2.89
C GLU A 175 23.37 -19.01 -3.45
N ILE A 176 23.95 -18.19 -2.57
CA ILE A 176 24.58 -16.93 -2.93
C ILE A 176 25.83 -17.25 -3.77
N HIS A 177 25.71 -17.27 -5.09
CA HIS A 177 26.83 -17.59 -5.99
C HIS A 177 27.88 -16.47 -6.08
N GLN A 178 27.55 -15.25 -5.64
CA GLN A 178 28.47 -14.12 -5.48
C GLN A 178 28.09 -13.37 -4.21
N GLU A 179 29.03 -13.19 -3.28
CA GLU A 179 28.77 -12.40 -2.08
C GLU A 179 28.56 -10.93 -2.47
N PRO A 180 27.38 -10.36 -2.22
CA PRO A 180 27.18 -8.94 -2.46
C PRO A 180 28.01 -8.14 -1.46
N ASN A 181 28.84 -7.23 -2.00
CA ASN A 181 29.78 -6.39 -1.25
C ASN A 181 29.15 -5.08 -0.75
N ASP A 182 27.96 -4.75 -1.23
CA ASP A 182 27.24 -3.53 -0.88
C ASP A 182 25.71 -3.79 -0.80
N ARG A 183 25.00 -2.87 -0.15
CA ARG A 183 23.56 -2.95 0.10
C ARG A 183 22.73 -2.91 -1.19
N GLN A 184 23.14 -2.14 -2.18
CA GLN A 184 22.41 -2.03 -3.45
C GLN A 184 22.47 -3.34 -4.23
N SER A 185 23.63 -4.01 -4.22
CA SER A 185 23.84 -5.35 -4.77
C SER A 185 22.99 -6.40 -4.06
N LEU A 186 22.85 -6.30 -2.72
CA LEU A 186 21.94 -7.16 -1.95
C LEU A 186 20.48 -6.97 -2.36
N ILE A 187 20.01 -5.73 -2.41
CA ILE A 187 18.63 -5.39 -2.79
C ILE A 187 18.37 -5.82 -4.24
N ARG A 188 19.36 -5.67 -5.14
CA ARG A 188 19.25 -6.12 -6.52
C ARG A 188 19.13 -7.64 -6.61
N MET A 189 20.03 -8.39 -5.95
CA MET A 189 19.94 -9.85 -5.89
C MET A 189 18.59 -10.31 -5.32
N PHE A 190 18.12 -9.61 -4.29
CA PHE A 190 16.83 -9.83 -3.68
C PHE A 190 15.67 -9.61 -4.67
N VAL A 191 15.66 -8.49 -5.39
CA VAL A 191 14.64 -8.19 -6.41
C VAL A 191 14.69 -9.23 -7.52
N GLU A 192 15.88 -9.63 -7.96
CA GLU A 192 16.06 -10.66 -8.99
C GLU A 192 15.55 -12.03 -8.53
N GLU A 193 15.78 -12.42 -7.28
CA GLU A 193 15.33 -13.71 -6.75
C GLU A 193 13.82 -13.72 -6.45
N PHE A 194 13.29 -12.60 -5.98
CA PHE A 194 11.85 -12.35 -5.87
C PHE A 194 11.17 -12.48 -7.25
N VAL A 195 11.79 -11.88 -8.26
CA VAL A 195 11.35 -11.91 -9.65
C VAL A 195 11.38 -13.32 -10.25
N LYS A 196 12.42 -14.13 -9.97
CA LYS A 196 12.49 -15.53 -10.42
C LYS A 196 11.43 -16.40 -9.75
N SER A 197 11.14 -16.12 -8.49
CA SER A 197 10.20 -16.88 -7.66
C SER A 197 8.75 -16.66 -8.06
N ALA A 198 8.36 -15.43 -8.39
CA ALA A 198 6.99 -15.07 -8.77
C ALA A 198 6.41 -15.85 -9.98
N GLY A 199 7.24 -16.56 -10.76
CA GLY A 199 6.82 -17.38 -11.89
C GLY A 199 6.63 -18.89 -11.63
N LYS A 200 6.84 -19.42 -10.42
CA LYS A 200 6.75 -20.87 -10.11
C LYS A 200 6.02 -21.15 -8.79
N GLU A 201 5.36 -22.31 -8.64
CA GLU A 201 4.64 -22.72 -7.40
C GLU A 201 5.54 -22.80 -6.16
N SER A 202 6.84 -23.07 -6.32
CA SER A 202 7.86 -22.95 -5.27
C SER A 202 8.11 -21.52 -4.80
N GLY A 203 7.58 -20.52 -5.52
CA GLY A 203 7.81 -19.10 -5.34
C GLY A 203 7.05 -18.42 -4.20
N ALA A 204 5.94 -19.00 -3.74
CA ALA A 204 5.16 -18.40 -2.65
C ALA A 204 5.93 -18.42 -1.30
N TRP A 205 6.81 -19.41 -1.12
CA TRP A 205 7.66 -19.53 0.07
C TRP A 205 8.82 -18.53 0.04
N SER A 206 9.49 -18.40 -1.10
CA SER A 206 10.54 -17.41 -1.29
C SER A 206 9.98 -15.99 -1.25
N ILE A 207 8.81 -15.69 -1.82
CA ILE A 207 8.13 -14.39 -1.68
C ILE A 207 7.91 -14.00 -0.21
N ARG A 208 7.55 -14.94 0.67
CA ARG A 208 7.34 -14.67 2.10
C ARG A 208 8.65 -14.45 2.86
N ALA A 209 9.68 -15.25 2.58
CA ALA A 209 11.02 -15.04 3.15
C ALA A 209 11.60 -13.68 2.72
N ILE A 210 11.38 -13.33 1.46
CA ILE A 210 11.80 -12.09 0.81
C ILE A 210 11.03 -10.88 1.37
N ALA A 211 9.70 -10.97 1.47
CA ALA A 211 8.87 -9.99 2.16
C ALA A 211 9.33 -9.72 3.60
N PHE A 212 9.70 -10.77 4.33
CA PHE A 212 10.23 -10.64 5.67
C PHE A 212 11.58 -9.89 5.69
N THR A 213 12.49 -10.19 4.78
CA THR A 213 13.76 -9.45 4.67
C THR A 213 13.53 -7.98 4.30
N LEU A 214 12.57 -7.67 3.41
CA LEU A 214 12.16 -6.28 3.14
C LEU A 214 11.63 -5.59 4.39
N ARG A 215 10.83 -6.33 5.18
CA ARG A 215 10.30 -5.81 6.43
C ARG A 215 11.42 -5.47 7.40
N SER A 216 12.41 -6.35 7.57
CA SER A 216 13.62 -6.06 8.36
C SER A 216 14.38 -4.86 7.77
N MET A 217 14.54 -4.80 6.45
CA MET A 217 15.25 -3.71 5.77
C MET A 217 14.58 -2.34 5.96
N ILE A 218 13.26 -2.26 5.87
CA ILE A 218 12.52 -1.00 5.81
C ILE A 218 12.07 -0.53 7.20
N LEU A 219 11.76 -1.47 8.11
CA LEU A 219 11.19 -1.17 9.42
C LEU A 219 12.07 -1.56 10.62
N GLY A 220 13.15 -2.33 10.42
CA GLY A 220 14.13 -2.68 11.45
C GLY A 220 15.23 -1.66 11.52
#